data_AF-A0A395HD42-F1
#
_entry.id   AF-A0A395HD42-F1
#
_cell.length_a   1.000
_cell.length_b   1.000
_cell.length_c   1.000
_cell.angle_alpha   90.00
_cell.angle_beta   90.00
_cell.angle_gamma   90.00
#
_symmetry.space_group_name_H-M   'P 1'
#
loop_
_entity.id
_entity.type
_entity.pdbx_description
1 polymer ?
#
loop_
_entity_poly.entity_id
_entity_poly.type
_entity_poly.pdbx_seq_one_letter_code
_entity_poly.pdbx_strand_id
1 'polypeptide(L)'
;MDIFYHKTHFLQDALNMVRSQGQPLPKFNVYYSEAPYDADIPGMESKVWGHGLFDTQPVSGLERSVGRVLRQLEQLNPVVGIIGFSTGATLAMIIASLLEKTDRCRLFGVHTTHPPLKFVIAYSGFMLGHPMYRELYYPAIRTPGLIYVGELDTMITPTASYRLARTLQSGGDHDLLGNPLRSPARKNHPGSDRLCVSVCKQRNPDRECRPGTG
;
A
#
# COMPACT_ATOMS: atom_id res chain seq x y z
N MET A 1 -15.36 -3.03 -14.29
CA MET A 1 -14.42 -1.89 -14.16
C MET A 1 -14.52 -1.38 -12.73
N ASP A 2 -13.40 -1.31 -12.02
CA ASP A 2 -13.36 -1.07 -10.57
C ASP A 2 -13.52 0.43 -10.22
N ILE A 3 -14.21 0.75 -9.12
CA ILE A 3 -14.53 2.14 -8.71
C ILE A 3 -13.25 2.96 -8.47
N PHE A 4 -12.17 2.28 -8.05
CA PHE A 4 -10.88 2.92 -7.82
C PHE A 4 -10.22 3.31 -9.12
N TYR A 5 -10.24 2.46 -10.16
CA TYR A 5 -9.65 2.76 -11.46
C TYR A 5 -10.16 4.10 -12.01
N HIS A 6 -11.46 4.33 -11.97
CA HIS A 6 -12.06 5.60 -12.43
C HIS A 6 -11.60 6.83 -11.61
N LYS A 7 -11.30 6.64 -10.33
CA LYS A 7 -10.81 7.69 -9.42
C LYS A 7 -9.29 7.79 -9.34
N THR A 8 -8.53 7.00 -10.10
CA THR A 8 -7.06 6.97 -9.97
C THR A 8 -6.35 6.93 -11.31
N HIS A 9 -7.08 6.73 -12.43
CA HIS A 9 -6.51 6.91 -13.77
C HIS A 9 -5.92 8.31 -13.96
N PHE A 10 -6.57 9.35 -13.44
CA PHE A 10 -6.03 10.71 -13.49
C PHE A 10 -4.69 10.85 -12.76
N LEU A 11 -4.44 10.05 -11.72
CA LEU A 11 -3.16 10.04 -11.02
C LEU A 11 -2.07 9.41 -11.89
N GLN A 12 -2.39 8.31 -12.58
CA GLN A 12 -1.48 7.73 -13.56
C GLN A 12 -1.18 8.72 -14.69
N ASP A 13 -2.19 9.40 -15.22
CA ASP A 13 -2.03 10.43 -16.24
C ASP A 13 -1.15 11.57 -15.72
N ALA A 14 -1.44 12.10 -14.54
CA ALA A 14 -0.67 13.17 -13.90
C ALA A 14 0.79 12.77 -13.70
N LEU A 15 1.06 11.58 -13.13
CA LEU A 15 2.40 11.05 -12.93
C LEU A 15 3.17 10.92 -14.26
N ASN A 16 2.48 10.50 -15.32
CA ASN A 16 3.07 10.35 -16.65
C ASN A 16 3.24 11.68 -17.40
N MET A 17 2.59 12.76 -16.96
CA MET A 17 2.78 14.12 -17.50
C MET A 17 3.94 14.85 -16.83
N VAL A 18 4.39 14.42 -15.65
CA VAL A 18 5.49 15.08 -14.92
C VAL A 18 6.79 15.00 -15.72
N ARG A 19 7.48 16.14 -15.79
CA ARG A 19 8.82 16.28 -16.36
C ARG A 19 9.80 16.70 -15.28
N SER A 20 11.01 16.16 -15.31
CA SER A 20 12.12 16.61 -14.47
C SER A 20 13.17 17.27 -15.35
N GLN A 21 13.51 18.53 -15.07
CA GLN A 21 14.50 19.31 -15.85
C GLN A 21 14.24 19.28 -17.38
N GLY A 22 12.96 19.29 -17.79
CA GLY A 22 12.56 19.24 -19.20
C GLY A 22 12.60 17.83 -19.83
N GLN A 23 13.14 16.81 -19.16
CA GLN A 23 13.10 15.43 -19.62
C GLN A 23 11.82 14.72 -19.15
N PRO A 24 11.22 13.87 -20.01
CA PRO A 24 10.10 13.02 -19.61
C PRO A 24 10.58 11.99 -18.58
N LEU A 25 9.82 11.84 -17.48
CA LEU A 25 10.05 10.78 -16.52
C LEU A 25 9.68 9.40 -17.11
N PRO A 26 10.19 8.29 -16.53
CA PRO A 26 9.73 6.96 -16.89
C PRO A 26 8.21 6.86 -16.80
N LYS A 27 7.57 6.21 -17.78
CA LYS A 27 6.14 5.95 -17.73
C LYS A 27 5.83 4.94 -16.62
N PHE A 28 4.86 5.29 -15.79
CA PHE A 28 4.30 4.44 -14.75
C PHE A 28 3.03 3.75 -15.25
N ASN A 29 2.97 2.44 -15.01
CA ASN A 29 1.76 1.64 -15.18
C ASN A 29 1.20 1.28 -13.81
N VAL A 30 -0.09 1.56 -13.59
CA VAL A 30 -0.76 1.29 -12.31
C VAL A 30 -1.61 0.02 -12.39
N TYR A 31 -1.38 -0.91 -11.47
CA TYR A 31 -2.12 -2.17 -11.37
C TYR A 31 -2.88 -2.26 -10.05
N TYR A 32 -4.20 -2.47 -10.12
CA TYR A 32 -5.05 -2.58 -8.93
C TYR A 32 -5.13 -4.02 -8.44
N SER A 33 -4.88 -4.22 -7.15
CA SER A 33 -5.06 -5.51 -6.48
C SER A 33 -6.30 -5.47 -5.60
N GLU A 34 -7.19 -6.44 -5.80
CA GLU A 34 -8.36 -6.65 -4.97
C GLU A 34 -8.09 -7.66 -3.85
N ALA A 35 -8.64 -7.36 -2.68
CA ALA A 35 -8.71 -8.25 -1.53
C ALA A 35 -9.37 -9.61 -1.87
N PRO A 36 -8.95 -10.72 -1.26
CA PRO A 36 -9.44 -12.05 -1.60
C PRO A 36 -10.71 -12.50 -0.86
N TYR A 37 -11.15 -11.77 0.17
CA TYR A 37 -12.32 -12.12 0.97
C TYR A 37 -13.43 -11.09 0.80
N ASP A 38 -14.66 -11.56 0.75
CA ASP A 38 -15.83 -10.71 0.87
C ASP A 38 -16.05 -10.34 2.34
N ALA A 39 -16.48 -9.11 2.60
CA ALA A 39 -16.87 -8.67 3.92
C ALA A 39 -18.30 -9.17 4.19
N ASP A 40 -18.52 -9.86 5.31
CA ASP A 40 -19.85 -10.28 5.75
C ASP A 40 -20.66 -9.10 6.31
N ILE A 41 -20.89 -8.07 5.49
CA ILE A 41 -21.69 -6.90 5.82
C ILE A 41 -22.93 -6.91 4.93
N PRO A 42 -24.13 -7.15 5.49
CA PRO A 42 -25.37 -7.16 4.72
C PRO A 42 -25.54 -5.87 3.91
N GLY A 43 -25.77 -6.02 2.60
CA GLY A 43 -25.99 -4.88 1.68
C GLY A 43 -24.72 -4.17 1.19
N MET A 44 -23.52 -4.59 1.62
CA MET A 44 -22.26 -4.06 1.08
C MET A 44 -21.45 -5.15 0.37
N GLU A 45 -21.25 -4.99 -0.94
CA GLU A 45 -20.19 -5.71 -1.65
C GLU A 45 -18.84 -5.08 -1.33
N SER A 46 -18.30 -5.41 -0.16
CA SER A 46 -16.98 -4.96 0.29
C SER A 46 -15.99 -6.13 0.34
N LYS A 47 -14.70 -5.86 0.13
CA LYS A 47 -13.64 -6.89 0.19
C LYS A 47 -12.60 -6.54 1.24
N VAL A 48 -12.15 -7.55 1.99
CA VAL A 48 -11.19 -7.41 3.10
C VAL A 48 -9.93 -8.26 2.91
N TRP A 49 -8.80 -7.78 3.44
CA TRP A 49 -7.51 -8.47 3.37
C TRP A 49 -7.33 -9.54 4.46
N GLY A 50 -8.29 -9.69 5.37
CA GLY A 50 -8.26 -10.64 6.46
C GLY A 50 -9.25 -10.23 7.55
N HIS A 51 -9.39 -11.07 8.57
CA HIS A 51 -10.38 -10.90 9.65
C HIS A 51 -9.70 -10.89 11.02
N GLY A 52 -10.13 -9.99 11.89
CA GLY A 52 -9.62 -9.88 13.27
C GLY A 52 -9.36 -8.44 13.68
N LEU A 53 -9.25 -8.22 14.99
CA LEU A 53 -8.85 -6.93 15.55
C LEU A 53 -7.35 -6.73 15.37
N PHE A 54 -6.97 -5.73 14.57
CA PHE A 54 -5.59 -5.54 14.13
C PHE A 54 -4.59 -5.30 15.26
N ASP A 55 -5.02 -4.78 16.41
CA ASP A 55 -4.18 -4.36 17.52
C ASP A 55 -3.86 -5.50 18.50
N THR A 56 -4.73 -6.50 18.59
CA THR A 56 -4.72 -7.48 19.67
C THR A 56 -4.76 -8.92 19.17
N GLN A 57 -5.31 -9.17 17.98
CA GLN A 57 -5.57 -10.53 17.49
C GLN A 57 -4.68 -10.89 16.30
N PRO A 58 -4.37 -12.19 16.11
CA PRO A 58 -3.97 -12.69 14.80
C PRO A 58 -5.02 -12.35 13.74
N VAL A 59 -4.58 -11.90 12.57
CA VAL A 59 -5.45 -11.63 11.42
C VAL A 59 -5.60 -12.91 10.60
N SER A 60 -6.76 -13.54 10.70
CA SER A 60 -7.12 -14.75 9.96
C SER A 60 -7.18 -14.47 8.46
N GLY A 61 -6.52 -15.31 7.65
CA GLY A 61 -6.50 -15.22 6.19
C GLY A 61 -5.45 -14.27 5.61
N LEU A 62 -4.65 -13.62 6.46
CA LEU A 62 -3.61 -12.70 6.02
C LEU A 62 -2.58 -13.37 5.12
N GLU A 63 -2.24 -14.63 5.36
CA GLU A 63 -1.33 -15.45 4.56
C GLU A 63 -1.80 -15.57 3.09
N ARG A 64 -3.10 -15.73 2.86
CA ARG A 64 -3.68 -15.79 1.52
C ARG A 64 -3.57 -14.44 0.81
N SER A 65 -3.80 -13.35 1.54
CA SER A 65 -3.68 -11.98 1.04
C SER A 65 -2.24 -11.62 0.67
N VAL A 66 -1.29 -11.93 1.55
CA VAL A 66 0.15 -11.77 1.29
C VAL A 66 0.56 -12.58 0.06
N GLY A 67 0.23 -13.87 0.02
CA GLY A 67 0.57 -14.73 -1.11
C GLY A 67 -0.05 -14.26 -2.44
N ARG A 68 -1.26 -13.71 -2.40
CA ARG A 68 -1.91 -13.12 -3.59
C ARG A 68 -1.13 -11.93 -4.13
N VAL A 69 -0.76 -10.97 -3.27
CA VAL A 69 -0.03 -9.77 -3.69
C VAL A 69 1.37 -10.15 -4.19
N LEU A 70 2.11 -11.01 -3.49
CA LEU A 70 3.44 -11.46 -3.93
C LEU A 70 3.40 -12.13 -5.31
N ARG A 71 2.44 -13.02 -5.57
CA ARG A 71 2.25 -13.62 -6.90
C ARG A 71 1.99 -12.57 -7.99
N GLN A 72 1.22 -11.53 -7.68
CA GLN A 72 0.98 -10.45 -8.64
C GLN A 72 2.26 -9.64 -8.91
N LEU A 73 3.07 -9.37 -7.89
CA LEU A 73 4.36 -8.69 -8.08
C LEU A 73 5.30 -9.49 -8.97
N GLU A 74 5.33 -10.82 -8.82
CA GLU A 74 6.13 -11.71 -9.67
C GLU A 74 5.67 -11.73 -11.12
N GLN A 75 4.35 -11.77 -11.36
CA GLN A 75 3.77 -11.71 -12.71
C GLN A 75 4.03 -10.37 -13.40
N LEU A 76 4.08 -9.28 -12.62
CA LEU A 76 4.30 -7.94 -13.13
C LEU A 76 5.78 -7.52 -13.18
N ASN A 77 6.70 -8.29 -12.60
CA ASN A 77 8.11 -7.96 -12.34
C ASN A 77 8.83 -7.13 -13.44
N PRO A 78 9.56 -6.05 -13.10
CA PRO A 78 9.70 -5.46 -11.77
C PRO A 78 8.59 -4.45 -11.45
N VAL A 79 7.93 -4.65 -10.31
CA VAL A 79 7.08 -3.63 -9.68
C VAL A 79 7.97 -2.79 -8.78
N VAL A 80 8.03 -1.49 -9.01
CA VAL A 80 8.97 -0.60 -8.32
C VAL A 80 8.41 0.00 -7.04
N GLY A 81 7.08 -0.02 -6.86
CA GLY A 81 6.45 0.49 -5.66
C GLY A 81 5.07 -0.09 -5.42
N ILE A 82 4.60 0.07 -4.19
CA ILE A 82 3.25 -0.32 -3.79
C ILE A 82 2.53 0.83 -3.05
N ILE A 83 1.26 1.04 -3.36
CA ILE A 83 0.39 1.98 -2.65
C ILE A 83 -0.69 1.19 -1.94
N GLY A 84 -1.00 1.53 -0.69
CA GLY A 84 -2.08 0.91 0.06
C GLY A 84 -2.97 1.91 0.80
N PHE A 85 -4.22 1.52 1.05
CA PHE A 85 -5.19 2.29 1.85
C PHE A 85 -5.75 1.45 3.01
N SER A 86 -5.83 2.01 4.22
CA SER A 86 -6.31 1.35 5.45
C SER A 86 -5.63 0.00 5.66
N THR A 87 -6.37 -1.11 5.72
CA THR A 87 -5.78 -2.47 5.80
C THR A 87 -4.87 -2.79 4.61
N GLY A 88 -5.14 -2.24 3.42
CA GLY A 88 -4.25 -2.33 2.25
C GLY A 88 -2.93 -1.60 2.45
N ALA A 89 -2.90 -0.51 3.22
CA ALA A 89 -1.67 0.21 3.60
C ALA A 89 -0.81 -0.64 4.55
N THR A 90 -1.46 -1.30 5.52
CA THR A 90 -0.81 -2.28 6.40
C THR A 90 -0.22 -3.43 5.59
N LEU A 91 -0.99 -3.99 4.64
CA LEU A 91 -0.51 -5.06 3.77
C LEU A 91 0.65 -4.60 2.88
N ALA A 92 0.58 -3.41 2.30
CA ALA A 92 1.65 -2.80 1.51
C ALA A 92 2.98 -2.72 2.29
N MET A 93 2.93 -2.28 3.55
CA MET A 93 4.09 -2.23 4.45
C MET A 93 4.63 -3.63 4.78
N ILE A 94 3.74 -4.61 5.02
CA ILE A 94 4.14 -6.00 5.22
C ILE A 94 4.86 -6.53 3.98
N ILE A 95 4.33 -6.29 2.78
CA ILE A 95 4.96 -6.72 1.52
C ILE A 95 6.34 -6.08 1.36
N ALA A 96 6.49 -4.77 1.60
CA ALA A 96 7.79 -4.11 1.57
C ALA A 96 8.79 -4.77 2.54
N SER A 97 8.35 -5.07 3.76
CA SER A 97 9.14 -5.76 4.78
C SER A 97 9.59 -7.16 4.36
N LEU A 98 8.71 -7.94 3.71
CA LEU A 98 9.01 -9.27 3.21
C LEU A 98 10.03 -9.23 2.07
N LEU A 99 9.89 -8.28 1.14
CA LEU A 99 10.78 -8.15 -0.02
C LEU A 99 12.19 -7.69 0.37
N GLU A 100 12.34 -6.95 1.48
CA GLU A 100 13.66 -6.62 2.04
C GLU A 100 14.36 -7.79 2.73
N LYS A 101 13.57 -8.70 3.32
CA LYS A 101 14.05 -9.82 4.13
C LYS A 101 13.16 -11.04 3.89
N THR A 102 13.49 -11.81 2.87
CA THR A 102 12.69 -12.96 2.42
C THR A 102 12.56 -14.07 3.47
N ASP A 103 13.44 -14.15 4.46
CA ASP A 103 13.27 -15.04 5.62
C ASP A 103 11.96 -14.79 6.37
N ARG A 104 11.44 -13.55 6.36
CA ARG A 104 10.14 -13.21 6.97
C ARG A 104 8.98 -13.89 6.24
N CYS A 105 9.14 -14.32 4.99
CA CYS A 105 8.09 -15.01 4.24
C CYS A 105 7.66 -16.33 4.90
N ARG A 106 8.51 -16.92 5.76
CA ARG A 106 8.17 -18.10 6.58
C ARG A 106 6.94 -17.89 7.46
N LEU A 107 6.68 -16.66 7.92
CA LEU A 107 5.50 -16.31 8.73
C LEU A 107 4.17 -16.58 8.01
N PHE A 108 4.20 -16.59 6.67
CA PHE A 108 3.01 -16.79 5.83
C PHE A 108 3.10 -18.07 4.98
N GLY A 109 4.17 -18.88 5.12
CA GLY A 109 4.40 -20.04 4.27
C GLY A 109 4.54 -19.68 2.79
N VAL A 110 5.05 -18.49 2.48
CA VAL A 110 5.23 -17.99 1.10
C VAL A 110 6.72 -17.88 0.76
N HIS A 111 7.01 -17.69 -0.52
CA HIS A 111 8.34 -17.39 -1.03
C HIS A 111 8.21 -16.31 -2.10
N THR A 112 9.26 -15.52 -2.33
CA THR A 112 9.30 -14.62 -3.47
C THR A 112 10.72 -14.35 -3.97
N THR A 113 10.85 -14.12 -5.28
CA THR A 113 12.11 -13.69 -5.93
C THR A 113 12.11 -12.22 -6.33
N HIS A 114 11.02 -11.49 -6.06
CA HIS A 114 10.91 -10.10 -6.42
C HIS A 114 11.91 -9.24 -5.59
N PRO A 115 12.64 -8.29 -6.21
CA PRO A 115 13.58 -7.45 -5.47
C PRO A 115 12.85 -6.51 -4.47
N PRO A 116 13.56 -5.91 -3.50
CA PRO A 116 12.99 -4.87 -2.65
C PRO A 116 12.34 -3.75 -3.47
N LEU A 117 11.21 -3.24 -2.97
CA LEU A 117 10.54 -2.10 -3.61
C LEU A 117 11.42 -0.84 -3.49
N LYS A 118 11.30 0.06 -4.47
CA LYS A 118 11.94 1.38 -4.41
C LYS A 118 11.20 2.31 -3.44
N PHE A 119 9.90 2.12 -3.24
CA PHE A 119 9.09 2.89 -2.29
C PHE A 119 7.77 2.20 -1.92
N VAL A 120 7.16 2.66 -0.82
CA VAL A 120 5.80 2.32 -0.39
C VAL A 120 5.03 3.58 -0.01
N ILE A 121 3.75 3.67 -0.39
CA ILE A 121 2.85 4.75 0.05
C ILE A 121 1.69 4.12 0.82
N ALA A 122 1.45 4.58 2.03
CA ALA A 122 0.44 4.02 2.93
C ALA A 122 -0.49 5.12 3.43
N TYR A 123 -1.75 5.07 3.01
CA TYR A 123 -2.81 5.97 3.45
C TYR A 123 -3.59 5.35 4.61
N SER A 124 -3.64 6.04 5.76
CA SER A 124 -4.33 5.57 6.98
C SER A 124 -3.98 4.13 7.38
N GLY A 125 -2.71 3.75 7.25
CA GLY A 125 -2.24 2.41 7.62
C GLY A 125 -1.98 2.25 9.12
N PHE A 126 -1.89 1.01 9.59
CA PHE A 126 -1.60 0.70 10.99
C PHE A 126 -0.64 -0.49 11.09
N MET A 127 0.01 -0.64 12.23
CA MET A 127 0.82 -1.83 12.53
C MET A 127 -0.08 -2.93 13.10
N LEU A 128 0.15 -4.19 12.72
CA LEU A 128 -0.47 -5.32 13.41
C LEU A 128 0.15 -5.49 14.79
N GLY A 129 -0.68 -5.44 15.84
CA GLY A 129 -0.23 -5.37 17.23
C GLY A 129 0.04 -6.71 17.90
N HIS A 130 -0.48 -7.82 17.36
CA HIS A 130 -0.23 -9.14 17.93
C HIS A 130 1.28 -9.50 17.88
N PRO A 131 1.88 -10.02 18.98
CA PRO A 131 3.34 -10.23 19.08
C PRO A 131 3.96 -11.09 17.97
N MET A 132 3.19 -12.01 17.38
CA MET A 132 3.65 -12.85 16.27
C MET A 132 4.10 -12.03 15.04
N TYR A 133 3.57 -10.82 14.87
CA TYR A 133 3.87 -9.96 13.73
C TYR A 133 5.06 -9.02 13.98
N ARG A 134 5.68 -9.07 15.16
CA ARG A 134 6.78 -8.17 15.53
C ARG A 134 7.94 -8.23 14.53
N GLU A 135 8.28 -9.43 14.03
CA GLU A 135 9.36 -9.61 13.06
C GLU A 135 9.09 -8.91 11.71
N LEU A 136 7.82 -8.60 11.38
CA LEU A 136 7.46 -7.85 10.18
C LEU A 136 7.89 -6.38 10.25
N TYR A 137 8.05 -5.82 11.44
CA TYR A 137 8.35 -4.39 11.62
C TYR A 137 9.75 -4.14 12.18
N TYR A 138 10.39 -5.16 12.75
CA TYR A 138 11.69 -5.06 13.39
C TYR A 138 12.69 -6.09 12.85
N PRO A 139 13.96 -5.70 12.59
CA PRO A 139 14.45 -4.32 12.57
C PRO A 139 13.72 -3.49 11.50
N ALA A 140 13.81 -2.17 11.64
CA ALA A 140 13.04 -1.19 10.87
C ALA A 140 13.07 -1.45 9.36
N ILE A 141 11.95 -1.15 8.71
CA ILE A 141 11.75 -1.27 7.26
C ILE A 141 12.57 -0.19 6.56
N ARG A 142 13.45 -0.59 5.64
CA ARG A 142 14.40 0.31 4.95
C ARG A 142 13.85 0.88 3.64
N THR A 143 12.82 0.25 3.07
CA THR A 143 12.10 0.72 1.89
C THR A 143 11.56 2.11 2.20
N PRO A 144 11.91 3.14 1.40
CA PRO A 144 11.38 4.48 1.58
C PRO A 144 9.85 4.48 1.63
N GLY A 145 9.28 4.97 2.73
CA GLY A 145 7.84 4.97 2.97
C GLY A 145 7.27 6.38 3.12
N LEU A 146 6.15 6.65 2.44
CA LEU A 146 5.31 7.83 2.69
C LEU A 146 4.03 7.37 3.40
N ILE A 147 3.84 7.81 4.65
CA ILE A 147 2.63 7.52 5.42
C ILE A 147 1.74 8.76 5.42
N TYR A 148 0.55 8.66 4.84
CA TYR A 148 -0.46 9.71 4.91
C TYR A 148 -1.38 9.46 6.11
N VAL A 149 -1.43 10.43 7.02
CA VAL A 149 -2.20 10.35 8.27
C VAL A 149 -3.43 11.25 8.16
N GLY A 150 -4.62 10.66 8.33
CA GLY A 150 -5.85 11.44 8.44
C GLY A 150 -6.08 11.88 9.88
N GLU A 151 -5.95 13.17 10.18
CA GLU A 151 -6.17 13.70 11.54
C GLU A 151 -7.61 13.49 12.05
N LEU A 152 -8.57 13.49 11.12
CA LEU A 152 -10.00 13.31 11.39
C LEU A 152 -10.48 11.86 11.14
N ASP A 153 -9.57 10.90 10.98
CA ASP A 153 -9.91 9.50 10.73
C ASP A 153 -10.44 8.85 12.01
N THR A 154 -11.73 8.47 11.98
CA THR A 154 -12.43 7.84 13.11
C THR A 154 -12.25 6.33 13.16
N MET A 155 -11.80 5.70 12.07
CA MET A 155 -11.60 4.26 11.98
C MET A 155 -10.17 3.89 12.38
N ILE A 156 -9.19 4.58 11.80
CA ILE A 156 -7.76 4.40 12.08
C ILE A 156 -7.23 5.70 12.68
N THR A 157 -7.06 5.70 14.01
CA THR A 157 -6.57 6.88 14.72
C THR A 157 -5.21 7.36 14.19
N PRO A 158 -4.92 8.68 14.24
CA PRO A 158 -3.60 9.22 13.89
C PRO A 158 -2.46 8.52 14.64
N THR A 159 -2.67 8.21 15.92
CA THR A 159 -1.72 7.47 16.75
C THR A 159 -1.36 6.09 16.18
N ALA A 160 -2.33 5.36 15.63
CA ALA A 160 -2.07 4.08 14.99
C ALA A 160 -1.18 4.24 13.73
N SER A 161 -1.44 5.27 12.94
CA SER A 161 -0.63 5.61 11.75
C SER A 161 0.78 6.07 12.13
N TYR A 162 0.93 6.87 13.18
CA TYR A 162 2.24 7.28 13.69
C TYR A 162 3.05 6.08 14.22
N ARG A 163 2.40 5.10 14.86
CA ARG A 163 3.08 3.86 15.27
C ARG A 163 3.62 3.08 14.08
N LEU A 164 2.86 3.00 12.98
CA LEU A 164 3.35 2.40 11.74
C LEU A 164 4.52 3.20 11.15
N ALA A 165 4.43 4.54 11.12
CA ALA A 165 5.50 5.39 10.60
C ALA A 165 6.83 5.19 11.35
N ARG A 166 6.79 4.96 12.67
CA ARG A 166 7.98 4.66 13.50
C ARG A 166 8.65 3.31 13.18
N THR A 167 8.03 2.46 12.35
CA THR A 167 8.63 1.20 11.89
C THR A 167 9.54 1.40 10.67
N LEU A 168 9.45 2.56 10.00
CA LEU A 168 10.37 2.92 8.94
C LEU A 168 11.72 3.34 9.53
N GLN A 169 12.80 2.98 8.84
CA GLN A 169 14.09 3.55 9.15
C GLN A 169 14.00 5.06 8.91
N SER A 170 14.34 5.86 9.93
CA SER A 170 14.54 7.29 9.75
C SER A 170 15.66 7.44 8.72
N GLY A 171 15.29 7.78 7.47
CA GLY A 171 16.25 8.47 6.60
C GLY A 171 16.70 9.70 7.37
N GLY A 172 18.00 9.91 7.48
CA GLY A 172 18.54 11.08 8.18
C GLY A 172 17.76 12.33 7.77
N ASP A 173 17.20 12.99 8.79
CA ASP A 173 16.41 14.23 8.78
C ASP A 173 15.29 14.32 7.74
N HIS A 174 14.02 14.40 8.18
CA HIS A 174 13.12 15.48 7.76
C HIS A 174 11.89 15.60 8.67
N ASP A 175 11.72 16.86 9.10
CA ASP A 175 10.64 17.45 9.84
C ASP A 175 9.26 17.20 9.21
N LEU A 176 8.22 17.13 10.05
CA LEU A 176 6.81 16.85 9.70
C LEU A 176 6.13 17.96 8.89
N LEU A 177 6.90 18.88 8.30
CA LEU A 177 6.43 20.18 7.78
C LEU A 177 6.80 20.47 6.32
N GLY A 178 7.14 19.45 5.51
CA GLY A 178 7.02 19.57 4.06
C GLY A 178 8.05 20.45 3.34
N ASN A 179 9.30 20.52 3.80
CA ASN A 179 10.38 21.10 2.99
C ASN A 179 11.05 20.05 2.07
N PRO A 180 11.39 20.41 0.81
CA PRO A 180 11.81 19.45 -0.20
C PRO A 180 13.27 18.97 -0.05
N LEU A 181 13.47 17.66 -0.21
CA LEU A 181 14.78 17.01 -0.29
C LEU A 181 15.41 17.12 -1.69
N ARG A 182 16.67 17.58 -1.76
CA ARG A 182 17.54 17.37 -2.93
C ARG A 182 17.93 15.89 -3.03
N SER A 183 17.71 15.27 -4.18
CA SER A 183 18.14 13.88 -4.46
C SER A 183 19.62 13.77 -4.84
N PRO A 184 20.33 12.70 -4.45
CA PRO A 184 21.60 12.33 -5.08
C PRO A 184 21.33 11.63 -6.42
N ALA A 185 22.13 11.97 -7.43
CA ALA A 185 22.01 11.46 -8.79
C ALA A 185 22.13 9.92 -8.86
N ARG A 186 21.18 9.25 -9.53
CA ARG A 186 21.31 7.86 -9.96
C ARG A 186 21.01 7.71 -11.45
N LYS A 187 21.79 6.83 -12.08
CA LYS A 187 21.85 6.57 -13.53
C LYS A 187 20.53 5.98 -14.07
N ASN A 188 20.12 6.47 -15.23
CA ASN A 188 18.95 6.02 -15.97
C ASN A 188 19.11 4.58 -16.49
N HIS A 189 18.08 3.75 -16.32
CA HIS A 189 17.85 2.53 -17.09
C HIS A 189 16.59 2.74 -17.93
N PRO A 190 16.61 2.49 -19.26
CA PRO A 190 15.44 2.68 -20.11
C PRO A 190 14.49 1.48 -19.97
N GLY A 191 13.39 1.67 -19.24
CA GLY A 191 12.32 0.68 -19.07
C GLY A 191 11.05 1.36 -18.52
N SER A 192 9.89 0.74 -18.70
CA SER A 192 8.64 1.23 -18.08
C SER A 192 8.57 0.71 -16.63
N ASP A 193 8.47 1.62 -15.66
CA ASP A 193 8.39 1.27 -14.24
C ASP A 193 6.92 0.95 -13.88
N ARG A 194 6.68 -0.08 -13.06
CA ARG A 194 5.32 -0.52 -12.71
C ARG A 194 5.00 -0.23 -11.25
N LEU A 195 3.78 0.22 -10.96
CA LEU A 195 3.28 0.55 -9.64
C LEU A 195 2.08 -0.35 -9.31
N CYS A 196 2.10 -1.03 -8.17
CA CYS A 196 0.94 -1.80 -7.69
C CYS A 196 0.16 -0.98 -6.66
N VAL A 197 -1.17 -0.98 -6.74
CA VAL A 197 -2.06 -0.27 -5.82
C VAL A 197 -2.98 -1.30 -5.18
N SER A 198 -2.81 -1.53 -3.88
CA SER A 198 -3.59 -2.44 -3.07
C SER A 198 -4.70 -1.66 -2.36
N VAL A 199 -5.95 -1.96 -2.68
CA VAL A 199 -7.10 -1.24 -2.12
C VAL A 199 -8.09 -2.20 -1.51
N CYS A 200 -8.60 -1.87 -0.33
CA CYS A 200 -9.82 -2.47 0.21
C CYS A 200 -11.02 -1.79 -0.47
N LYS A 201 -11.83 -2.56 -1.20
CA LYS A 201 -13.01 -2.02 -1.85
C LYS A 201 -14.15 -1.92 -0.85
N GLN A 202 -14.58 -0.70 -0.51
CA GLN A 202 -15.87 -0.44 0.13
C GLN A 202 -16.83 0.08 -0.94
N ARG A 203 -17.90 -0.66 -1.25
CA ARG A 203 -19.01 -0.16 -2.06
C ARG A 203 -20.07 0.42 -1.09
N ASN A 204 -20.29 1.73 -1.14
CA ASN A 204 -21.34 2.40 -0.38
C ASN A 204 -22.72 2.09 -1.02
N PRO A 205 -23.74 1.60 -0.30
CA PRO A 205 -25.02 1.23 -0.90
C PRO A 205 -25.99 2.40 -1.14
N ASP A 206 -25.66 3.66 -0.80
CA ASP A 206 -26.63 4.76 -0.92
C ASP A 206 -26.44 5.71 -2.11
N ARG A 207 -27.42 5.60 -3.03
CA ARG A 207 -28.04 6.63 -3.91
C ARG A 207 -27.32 7.06 -5.20
N GLU A 208 -27.78 6.46 -6.30
CA GLU A 208 -28.13 7.22 -7.50
C GLU A 208 -29.07 8.37 -7.10
N CYS A 209 -28.55 9.61 -7.04
CA CYS A 209 -29.41 10.78 -7.17
C CYS A 209 -29.93 10.82 -8.62
N ARG A 210 -31.06 10.17 -8.88
CA ARG A 210 -31.86 10.46 -10.08
C ARG A 210 -32.54 11.82 -9.86
N PRO A 211 -32.41 12.78 -10.79
CA PRO A 211 -33.31 13.93 -10.79
C PRO A 211 -34.72 13.41 -11.11
N GLY A 212 -35.65 13.59 -10.17
CA GLY A 212 -37.05 13.31 -10.39
C GLY A 212 -37.61 14.25 -11.44
N THR A 213 -38.27 13.69 -12.44
CA THR A 213 -39.19 14.41 -13.32
C THR A 213 -40.46 14.74 -12.53
N GLY A 214 -40.75 16.04 -12.41
CA GLY A 214 -41.99 16.62 -11.92
C GLY A 214 -42.08 18.04 -12.42
#